data_AF-A0A4J1XSL2-F1
#
_entry.id   AF-A0A4J1XSL2-F1
#
_cell.length_a   1.000
_cell.length_b   1.000
_cell.length_c   1.000
_cell.angle_alpha   90.00
_cell.angle_beta   90.00
_cell.angle_gamma   90.00
#
_symmetry.space_group_name_H-M   'P 1'
#
loop_
_entity.id
_entity.type
_entity.pdbx_description
1 polymer ?
#
loop_
_entity_poly.entity_id
_entity_poly.type
_entity_poly.pdbx_seq_one_letter_code
_entity_poly.pdbx_strand_id
1 'polypeptide(L)'
;MRFIVETFPIFSISNDLLQLLTSWKKQQKYELAKFGIISNPEQFIFTYIDTKGNINKPLHSDYLNNKMKTIRKRHPELTHATPHKLRHTGATLAKQAGMSLEAISEALTHSDTGTTQIYVNTSNVVPMAVGEFALQSLKQ
;
A
#
# COMPACT_ATOMS: atom_id res chain seq x y z
N MET A 1 -14.13 6.80 -30.96
CA MET A 1 -13.30 7.42 -29.90
C MET A 1 -13.91 7.04 -28.55
N ARG A 2 -13.43 5.95 -27.93
CA ARG A 2 -13.89 5.51 -26.60
C ARG A 2 -13.10 6.32 -25.58
N PHE A 3 -13.78 7.25 -24.90
CA PHE A 3 -13.27 7.79 -23.64
C PHE A 3 -13.38 6.68 -22.61
N ILE A 4 -12.27 6.05 -22.26
CA ILE A 4 -12.19 5.25 -21.05
C ILE A 4 -12.17 6.28 -19.93
N VAL A 5 -13.30 6.47 -19.26
CA VAL A 5 -13.31 7.08 -17.93
C VAL A 5 -12.63 6.06 -17.04
N GLU A 6 -11.32 6.20 -16.81
CA GLU A 6 -10.61 5.37 -15.85
C GLU A 6 -11.17 5.70 -14.46
N THR A 7 -12.16 4.94 -14.03
CA THR A 7 -12.64 4.95 -12.66
C THR A 7 -11.55 4.31 -11.80
N PHE A 8 -10.77 5.14 -11.10
CA PHE A 8 -9.84 4.65 -10.08
C PHE A 8 -10.65 4.07 -8.91
N PRO A 9 -10.32 2.85 -8.44
CA PRO A 9 -10.98 2.27 -7.29
C PRO A 9 -10.73 3.13 -6.04
N ILE A 10 -11.81 3.53 -5.36
CA ILE A 10 -11.76 4.21 -4.07
C ILE A 10 -11.83 3.13 -3.00
N PHE A 11 -10.84 3.09 -2.11
CA PHE A 11 -10.84 2.15 -0.99
C PHE A 11 -10.79 2.89 0.34
N SER A 12 -11.48 2.32 1.34
CA SER A 12 -11.40 2.79 2.71
C SER A 12 -10.04 2.43 3.32
N ILE A 13 -9.52 3.29 4.19
CA ILE A 13 -8.33 3.01 4.99
C ILE A 13 -8.67 3.10 6.47
N SER A 14 -7.94 2.36 7.29
CA SER A 14 -8.10 2.43 8.74
C SER A 14 -7.78 3.83 9.27
N ASN A 15 -8.38 4.19 10.39
CA ASN A 15 -8.09 5.45 11.07
C ASN A 15 -6.61 5.53 11.49
N ASP A 16 -6.01 4.41 11.89
CA ASP A 16 -4.58 4.32 12.22
C ASP A 16 -3.70 4.69 11.01
N LEU A 17 -4.01 4.15 9.82
CA LEU A 17 -3.27 4.47 8.61
C LEU A 17 -3.49 5.92 8.20
N LEU A 18 -4.71 6.44 8.34
CA LEU A 18 -5.02 7.84 8.08
C LEU A 18 -4.20 8.78 8.98
N GLN A 19 -4.08 8.47 10.27
CA GLN A 19 -3.26 9.23 11.21
C GLN A 19 -1.78 9.22 10.84
N LEU A 20 -1.24 8.05 10.46
CA LEU A 20 0.14 7.92 10.00
C LEU A 20 0.41 8.75 8.75
N LEU A 21 -0.45 8.64 7.73
CA LEU A 21 -0.31 9.37 6.47
C LEU A 21 -0.46 10.89 6.67
N THR A 22 -1.36 11.32 7.56
CA THR A 22 -1.54 12.73 7.89
C THR A 22 -0.31 13.30 8.60
N SER A 23 0.23 12.58 9.57
CA SER A 23 1.44 12.95 10.29
C SER A 23 2.65 13.04 9.35
N TRP A 24 2.78 12.04 8.47
CA TRP A 24 3.80 12.02 7.44
C TRP A 24 3.67 13.20 6.47
N LYS A 25 2.47 13.50 5.97
CA LYS A 25 2.24 14.64 5.06
C LYS A 25 2.61 15.98 5.69
N LYS A 26 2.36 16.14 7.00
CA LYS A 26 2.79 17.33 7.76
C LYS A 26 4.31 17.42 7.84
N GLN A 27 4.99 16.31 8.15
CA GLN A 27 6.45 16.25 8.19
C GLN A 27 7.06 16.53 6.82
N GLN A 28 6.57 15.88 5.76
CA GLN A 28 7.03 16.07 4.39
C GLN A 28 6.92 17.55 3.97
N LYS A 29 5.79 18.21 4.25
CA LYS A 29 5.63 19.64 3.97
C LYS A 29 6.69 20.49 4.66
N TYR A 30 6.98 20.20 5.94
CA TYR A 30 8.02 20.90 6.69
C TYR A 30 9.42 20.67 6.11
N GLU A 31 9.74 19.44 5.70
CA GLU A 31 11.02 19.10 5.07
C GLU A 31 11.18 19.76 3.70
N LEU A 32 10.15 19.71 2.85
CA LEU A 32 10.16 20.33 1.52
C LEU A 32 10.28 21.86 1.59
N ALA A 33 9.66 22.50 2.58
CA ALA A 33 9.78 23.94 2.78
C ALA A 33 11.23 24.40 3.04
N LYS A 34 12.08 23.55 3.66
CA LYS A 34 13.51 23.84 3.86
C LYS A 34 14.29 23.95 2.54
N PHE A 35 13.76 23.36 1.48
CA PHE A 35 14.30 23.44 0.12
C PHE A 35 13.56 24.47 -0.75
N GLY A 36 12.72 25.32 -0.15
CA GLY A 36 11.90 26.29 -0.88
C GLY A 36 10.75 25.69 -1.69
N ILE A 37 10.41 24.41 -1.46
CA ILE A 37 9.35 23.71 -2.19
C ILE A 37 8.02 23.87 -1.44
N ILE A 38 7.04 24.46 -2.11
CA ILE A 38 5.67 24.61 -1.60
C ILE A 38 4.84 23.42 -2.07
N SER A 39 4.31 22.64 -1.12
CA SER A 39 3.45 21.49 -1.44
C SER A 39 2.11 21.92 -2.05
N ASN A 40 1.64 21.19 -3.04
CA ASN A 40 0.34 21.38 -3.70
C ASN A 40 -0.54 20.10 -3.54
N PRO A 41 -1.81 20.11 -4.00
CA PRO A 41 -2.67 18.93 -3.91
C PRO A 41 -2.18 17.69 -4.68
N GLU A 42 -1.39 17.88 -5.74
CA GLU A 42 -0.82 16.81 -6.59
C GLU A 42 0.53 16.27 -6.04
N GLN A 43 0.96 16.73 -4.86
CA GLN A 43 2.18 16.30 -4.21
C GLN A 43 2.17 14.81 -3.92
N PHE A 44 3.18 14.09 -4.44
CA PHE A 44 3.38 12.68 -4.12
C PHE A 44 3.56 12.46 -2.61
N ILE A 45 2.86 11.46 -2.07
CA ILE A 45 2.94 11.10 -0.65
C ILE A 45 4.34 10.60 -0.32
N PHE A 46 4.94 9.74 -1.14
CA PHE A 46 6.28 9.22 -0.91
C PHE A 46 7.25 9.73 -1.96
N THR A 47 8.27 10.46 -1.51
CA THR A 47 9.29 11.04 -2.38
C THR A 47 10.69 10.77 -1.87
N TYR A 48 11.66 10.94 -2.75
CA TYR A 48 13.08 10.82 -2.44
C TYR A 48 13.91 11.86 -3.21
N ILE A 49 15.18 11.98 -2.82
CA ILE A 49 16.19 12.74 -3.57
C ILE A 49 16.91 11.75 -4.48
N ASP A 50 16.88 12.01 -5.79
CA ASP A 50 17.53 11.12 -6.76
C ASP A 50 19.06 11.29 -6.77
N THR A 51 19.74 10.42 -7.52
CA THR A 51 21.21 10.43 -7.63
C THR A 51 21.77 11.67 -8.33
N LYS A 52 20.92 12.45 -9.01
CA LYS A 52 21.27 13.72 -9.66
C LYS A 52 21.01 14.91 -8.73
N GLY A 53 20.56 14.67 -7.50
CA GLY A 53 20.23 15.70 -6.52
C GLY A 53 18.84 16.31 -6.71
N ASN A 54 18.01 15.80 -7.62
CA ASN A 54 16.66 16.30 -7.75
C ASN A 54 15.82 15.87 -6.56
N ILE A 55 15.24 16.86 -5.89
CA ILE A 55 14.40 16.68 -4.71
C ILE A 55 12.97 16.37 -5.16
N ASN A 56 12.22 15.73 -4.27
CA ASN A 56 10.77 15.53 -4.41
C ASN A 56 10.38 14.63 -5.61
N LYS A 57 11.24 13.68 -5.98
CA LYS A 57 10.94 12.71 -7.04
C LYS A 57 10.09 11.55 -6.49
N PRO A 58 9.21 10.94 -7.31
CA PRO A 58 8.43 9.78 -6.88
C PRO A 58 9.35 8.66 -6.39
N LEU A 59 9.00 8.04 -5.26
CA LEU A 59 9.79 6.95 -4.70
C LEU A 59 10.00 5.84 -5.75
N HIS A 60 11.24 5.39 -5.92
CA HIS A 60 11.56 4.31 -6.87
C HIS A 60 10.90 2.99 -6.45
N SER A 61 10.42 2.20 -7.42
CA SER A 61 9.74 0.92 -7.16
C SER A 61 10.59 -0.06 -6.34
N ASP A 62 11.90 -0.11 -6.60
CA ASP A 62 12.84 -0.95 -5.85
C ASP A 62 13.12 -0.49 -4.41
N TYR A 63 12.68 0.70 -4.02
CA TYR A 63 12.96 1.22 -2.68
C TYR A 63 12.50 0.25 -1.60
N LEU A 64 11.25 -0.23 -1.68
CA LEU A 64 10.69 -1.17 -0.73
C LEU A 64 11.44 -2.51 -0.75
N ASN A 65 11.79 -3.03 -1.93
CA ASN A 65 12.61 -4.23 -2.05
C ASN A 65 13.96 -4.10 -1.35
N ASN A 66 14.63 -2.95 -1.51
CA ASN A 66 15.91 -2.68 -0.87
C ASN A 66 15.79 -2.50 0.65
N LYS A 67 14.70 -1.88 1.13
CA LYS A 67 14.41 -1.84 2.58
C LYS A 67 14.16 -3.22 3.15
N MET A 68 13.41 -4.09 2.46
CA MET A 68 13.21 -5.48 2.89
C MET A 68 14.52 -6.28 2.94
N LYS A 69 15.43 -6.08 1.97
CA LYS A 69 16.79 -6.67 2.01
C LYS A 69 17.58 -6.19 3.24
N THR A 70 17.45 -4.91 3.58
CA THR A 70 18.13 -4.30 4.74
C THR A 70 17.59 -4.87 6.06
N ILE A 71 16.27 -5.01 6.18
CA ILE A 71 15.60 -5.63 7.34
C ILE A 71 16.10 -7.06 7.51
N ARG A 72 16.10 -7.87 6.44
CA ARG A 72 16.61 -9.26 6.49
C ARG A 72 18.06 -9.34 6.95
N LYS A 73 18.92 -8.41 6.51
CA LYS A 73 20.33 -8.40 6.93
C LYS A 73 20.47 -8.10 8.43
N ARG A 74 19.61 -7.24 8.98
CA ARG A 74 19.63 -6.85 10.40
C ARG A 74 18.92 -7.84 11.31
N HIS A 75 17.96 -8.58 10.76
CA HIS A 75 17.08 -9.51 11.46
C HIS A 75 17.04 -10.85 10.72
N PRO A 76 18.15 -11.63 10.73
CA PRO A 76 18.22 -12.92 10.04
C PRO A 76 17.26 -13.97 10.62
N GLU A 77 16.77 -13.78 11.84
CA GLU A 77 15.75 -14.60 12.51
C GLU A 77 14.36 -14.50 11.85
N LEU A 78 14.09 -13.42 11.11
CA LEU A 78 12.80 -13.21 10.48
C LEU A 78 12.71 -13.96 9.15
N THR A 79 11.55 -14.58 8.90
CA THR A 79 11.23 -15.20 7.61
C THR A 79 11.41 -14.22 6.46
N HIS A 80 11.98 -14.69 5.35
CA HIS A 80 12.21 -13.84 4.19
C HIS A 80 10.91 -13.30 3.58
N ALA A 81 10.68 -12.00 3.78
CA ALA A 81 9.57 -11.25 3.23
C ALA A 81 9.99 -10.32 2.07
N THR A 82 9.03 -10.06 1.18
CA THR A 82 9.10 -9.09 0.07
C THR A 82 7.78 -8.31 0.03
N PRO A 83 7.69 -7.14 -0.62
CA PRO A 83 6.43 -6.39 -0.72
C PRO A 83 5.29 -7.23 -1.32
N HIS A 84 5.59 -8.07 -2.31
CA HIS A 84 4.62 -8.97 -2.92
C HIS A 84 4.14 -10.07 -1.95
N LYS A 85 5.05 -10.67 -1.17
CA LYS A 85 4.67 -11.62 -0.11
C LYS A 85 3.81 -10.97 0.97
N LEU A 86 4.13 -9.75 1.38
CA LEU A 86 3.33 -9.01 2.37
C LEU A 86 1.92 -8.71 1.83
N ARG A 87 1.79 -8.37 0.53
CA ARG A 87 0.49 -8.23 -0.13
C ARG A 87 -0.30 -9.54 -0.12
N HIS A 88 0.34 -10.67 -0.41
CA HIS A 88 -0.31 -11.98 -0.29
C HIS A 88 -0.74 -12.29 1.14
N THR A 89 0.12 -12.02 2.13
CA THR A 89 -0.24 -12.20 3.55
C THR A 89 -1.47 -11.37 3.91
N GLY A 90 -1.56 -10.11 3.47
CA GLY A 90 -2.75 -9.28 3.67
C GLY A 90 -4.01 -9.91 3.07
N ALA A 91 -3.93 -10.42 1.84
CA ALA A 91 -5.04 -11.13 1.19
C ALA A 91 -5.46 -12.39 1.96
N THR A 92 -4.49 -13.20 2.40
CA THR A 92 -4.74 -14.42 3.18
C THR A 92 -5.39 -14.10 4.52
N LEU A 93 -4.91 -13.08 5.24
CA LEU A 93 -5.51 -12.64 6.50
C LEU A 93 -6.96 -12.18 6.27
N ALA A 94 -7.21 -11.35 5.27
CA ALA A 94 -8.58 -10.93 4.95
C ALA A 94 -9.49 -12.13 4.60
N LYS A 95 -8.97 -13.14 3.90
CA LYS A 95 -9.75 -14.35 3.62
C LYS A 95 -10.05 -15.15 4.89
N GLN A 96 -9.08 -15.28 5.79
CA GLN A 96 -9.28 -15.91 7.11
C GLN A 96 -10.27 -15.14 7.98
N ALA A 97 -10.40 -13.82 7.78
CA ALA A 97 -11.42 -12.97 8.39
C ALA A 97 -12.85 -13.24 7.92
N GLY A 98 -13.03 -14.03 6.86
CA GLY A 98 -14.32 -14.23 6.21
C GLY A 98 -14.63 -13.22 5.09
N MET A 99 -13.67 -12.40 4.64
CA MET A 99 -13.88 -11.53 3.48
C MET A 99 -14.10 -12.35 2.20
N SER A 100 -15.05 -11.90 1.37
CA SER A 100 -15.28 -12.51 0.07
C SER A 100 -14.09 -12.25 -0.86
N LEU A 101 -13.97 -13.09 -1.88
CA LEU A 101 -12.80 -13.08 -2.75
C LEU A 101 -12.90 -11.96 -3.78
N GLU A 102 -14.13 -11.61 -4.12
CA GLU A 102 -14.51 -10.44 -4.88
C GLU A 102 -14.08 -9.17 -4.15
N ALA A 103 -14.39 -9.05 -2.86
CA ALA A 103 -13.99 -7.90 -2.04
C ALA A 103 -12.47 -7.80 -1.88
N ILE A 104 -11.77 -8.93 -1.70
CA ILE A 104 -10.30 -8.95 -1.66
C ILE A 104 -9.72 -8.54 -3.02
N SER A 105 -10.27 -9.06 -4.12
CA SER A 105 -9.82 -8.75 -5.49
C SER A 105 -10.00 -7.28 -5.83
N GLU A 106 -11.16 -6.71 -5.48
CA GLU A 106 -11.47 -5.30 -5.65
C GLU A 106 -10.50 -4.42 -4.84
N ALA A 107 -10.28 -4.75 -3.56
CA ALA A 107 -9.35 -4.02 -2.69
C ALA A 107 -7.88 -4.10 -3.13
N LEU A 108 -7.49 -5.17 -3.83
CA LEU A 108 -6.13 -5.36 -4.34
C LEU A 108 -5.91 -4.79 -5.75
N THR A 109 -6.96 -4.33 -6.43
CA THR A 109 -6.87 -3.63 -7.73
C THR A 109 -5.97 -4.39 -8.73
N HIS A 110 -6.35 -5.61 -9.10
CA HIS A 110 -5.54 -6.44 -9.98
C HIS A 110 -5.45 -5.89 -11.42
N SER A 111 -4.25 -5.45 -11.81
CA SER A 111 -3.81 -5.35 -13.22
C SER A 111 -3.11 -6.63 -13.72
N ASP A 112 -2.94 -7.63 -12.85
CA ASP A 112 -2.27 -8.89 -13.19
C ASP A 112 -3.25 -10.06 -13.02
N THR A 113 -3.69 -10.58 -14.16
CA THR A 113 -4.75 -11.57 -14.35
C THR A 113 -4.30 -13.02 -14.09
N GLY A 114 -3.06 -13.24 -13.62
CA GLY A 114 -2.47 -14.58 -13.49
C GLY A 114 -2.76 -15.37 -12.21
N THR A 115 -3.35 -14.78 -11.16
CA THR A 115 -3.47 -15.48 -9.84
C THR A 115 -4.83 -15.40 -9.15
N THR A 116 -5.91 -15.21 -9.92
CA THR A 116 -7.27 -15.03 -9.39
C THR A 116 -8.21 -16.17 -9.82
N GLN A 117 -7.74 -17.42 -9.84
CA GLN A 117 -8.53 -18.56 -10.34
C GLN A 117 -8.71 -19.72 -9.34
N ILE A 118 -8.78 -19.49 -8.03
CA ILE A 118 -9.15 -20.56 -7.08
C ILE A 118 -10.08 -20.04 -5.98
N TYR A 119 -11.14 -19.32 -6.31
CA TYR A 119 -11.87 -18.62 -5.28
C TYR A 119 -13.34 -18.51 -5.68
N VAL A 120 -14.05 -19.64 -5.55
CA VAL A 120 -15.47 -19.83 -5.92
C VAL A 120 -16.39 -19.60 -4.72
N ASN A 121 -17.42 -18.78 -4.96
CA ASN A 121 -18.72 -18.60 -4.28
C ASN A 121 -18.75 -18.45 -2.76
N THR A 122 -19.10 -17.24 -2.29
CA THR A 122 -20.30 -16.98 -1.45
C THR A 122 -20.51 -15.47 -1.20
N SER A 123 -21.74 -15.13 -0.80
CA SER A 123 -22.38 -13.81 -0.76
C SER A 123 -21.66 -12.66 -0.03
N ASN A 124 -21.78 -11.49 -0.66
CA ASN A 124 -21.19 -10.19 -0.33
C ASN A 124 -21.85 -9.46 0.84
N VAL A 125 -21.07 -9.13 1.88
CA VAL A 125 -21.07 -7.82 2.58
C VAL A 125 -19.74 -7.70 3.35
N VAL A 126 -18.94 -6.63 3.17
CA VAL A 126 -17.89 -6.27 4.15
C VAL A 126 -17.71 -4.74 4.27
N PRO A 127 -17.70 -4.16 5.49
CA PRO A 127 -17.52 -2.72 5.75
C PRO A 127 -16.07 -2.24 5.95
N MET A 128 -15.05 -3.11 5.82
CA MET A 128 -13.65 -2.85 6.21
C MET A 128 -12.65 -3.32 5.15
N ALA A 129 -11.57 -2.56 4.92
CA ALA A 129 -10.57 -2.87 3.89
C ALA A 129 -9.51 -3.89 4.33
N VAL A 130 -8.96 -4.64 3.37
CA VAL A 130 -7.93 -5.71 3.58
C VAL A 130 -6.75 -5.24 4.45
N GLY A 131 -6.25 -4.03 4.21
CA GLY A 131 -5.12 -3.49 4.97
C GLY A 131 -5.44 -3.18 6.44
N GLU A 132 -6.68 -2.77 6.73
CA GLU A 132 -7.14 -2.53 8.09
C GLU A 132 -7.26 -3.83 8.88
N PHE A 133 -7.83 -4.86 8.25
CA PHE A 133 -7.93 -6.17 8.87
C PHE A 133 -6.54 -6.75 9.19
N ALA A 134 -5.61 -6.72 8.23
CA ALA A 134 -4.27 -7.22 8.43
C ALA A 134 -3.57 -6.53 9.63
N LEU A 135 -3.78 -5.22 9.81
CA LEU A 135 -3.24 -4.49 10.97
C LEU A 135 -3.88 -4.96 12.29
N GLN A 136 -5.20 -5.19 12.31
CA GLN A 136 -5.89 -5.66 13.52
C GLN A 136 -5.47 -7.07 13.93
N SER A 137 -5.29 -7.99 12.98
CA SER A 137 -4.84 -9.36 13.28
C SER A 137 -3.45 -9.43 13.90
N LEU A 138 -2.59 -8.43 13.62
CA LEU A 138 -1.24 -8.34 14.19
C LEU A 138 -1.21 -7.76 15.61
N LYS A 139 -2.30 -7.15 16.08
CA LYS A 139 -2.41 -6.57 17.44
C LYS A 139 -3.02 -7.53 18.47
N GLN A 140 -3.38 -8.75 18.06
CA GLN A 140 -3.86 -9.84 18.93
C GLN A 140 -2.68 -10.62 19.51
#